data_AF-A0A8C4PB97-F1
#
_entry.id   AF-A0A8C4PB97-F1
#
_cell.length_a   1.000
_cell.length_b   1.000
_cell.length_c   1.000
_cell.angle_alpha   90.00
_cell.angle_beta   90.00
_cell.angle_gamma   90.00
#
_symmetry.space_group_name_H-M   'P 1'
#
loop_
_entity.id
_entity.type
_entity.pdbx_description
1 polymer ?
#
loop_
_entity_poly.entity_id
_entity_poly.type
_entity_poly.pdbx_seq_one_letter_code
_entity_poly.pdbx_strand_id
1 'polypeptide(L)'
;MTLLCSELEVHDIVDVPTSSREDAWAVRVLNLLTMIPVLQAGDCVRELPVFGLIEGVFLTGVIDELCYNIKGELELNELKTRSRPVMPSEAQRRRDHFQVCLYKYIFDAMVQGCLKPDIFTSHVSLSPEQLLGSEVKQHAQKAGFTVSTFGDLLELLCLNLTFSDIPHIDCLKINYNHQESNILLGTDIVLYEEKKVREKAQYYLAYWKGQREAQGVDIEEAWKCQFCDYSEICDWRRTRAEMPLQRSGPKKTK
;
A
#
# COMPACT_ATOMS: atom_id res chain seq x y z
N MET A 1 -4.42 28.50 -9.99
CA MET A 1 -5.66 28.21 -9.23
C MET A 1 -5.61 26.73 -8.85
N THR A 2 -4.60 26.33 -8.06
CA THR A 2 -4.20 24.90 -8.01
C THR A 2 -3.52 24.49 -6.70
N LEU A 3 -3.90 25.11 -5.57
CA LEU A 3 -3.37 24.75 -4.24
C LEU A 3 -4.43 24.81 -3.13
N LEU A 4 -5.72 24.76 -3.48
CA LEU A 4 -6.84 24.72 -2.53
C LEU A 4 -7.52 23.34 -2.45
N CYS A 5 -7.03 22.36 -3.21
CA CYS A 5 -7.67 21.04 -3.33
C CYS A 5 -7.00 19.96 -2.45
N SER A 6 -6.30 20.33 -1.38
CA SER A 6 -5.83 19.35 -0.39
C SER A 6 -6.77 19.25 0.83
N GLU A 7 -7.62 20.25 1.04
CA GLU A 7 -8.50 20.41 2.23
C GLU A 7 -10.00 20.45 1.89
N LEU A 8 -10.39 20.33 0.63
CA LEU A 8 -11.81 20.22 0.28
C LEU A 8 -12.19 18.74 0.31
N GLU A 9 -12.93 18.38 1.37
CA GLU A 9 -13.70 17.16 1.66
C GLU A 9 -13.70 16.07 0.59
N VAL A 10 -13.48 14.79 0.94
CA VAL A 10 -14.52 13.71 0.93
C VAL A 10 -13.96 12.45 1.65
N HIS A 11 -14.73 11.95 2.63
CA HIS A 11 -14.53 10.78 3.52
C HIS A 11 -13.63 11.00 4.75
N ASP A 12 -14.18 11.63 5.79
CA ASP A 12 -13.62 11.49 7.14
C ASP A 12 -13.59 10.00 7.51
N ILE A 13 -12.42 9.47 7.89
CA ILE A 13 -12.33 8.14 8.49
C ILE A 13 -13.16 8.17 9.78
N VAL A 14 -14.34 7.57 9.74
CA VAL A 14 -15.22 7.53 10.91
C VAL A 14 -14.62 6.54 11.91
N ASP A 15 -14.24 7.03 13.09
CA ASP A 15 -13.82 6.18 14.19
C ASP A 15 -15.05 5.45 14.75
N VAL A 16 -15.23 4.20 14.34
CA VAL A 16 -16.31 3.34 14.77
C VAL A 16 -15.77 2.41 15.85
N PRO A 17 -16.35 2.40 17.07
CA PRO A 17 -15.95 1.46 18.09
C PRO A 17 -16.07 0.01 17.62
N THR A 18 -15.02 -0.77 17.78
CA THR A 18 -14.96 -2.18 17.34
C THR A 18 -14.80 -3.12 18.52
N SER A 19 -15.51 -4.25 18.49
CA SER A 19 -15.53 -5.24 19.57
C SER A 19 -14.92 -6.58 19.17
N SER A 20 -14.73 -6.81 17.87
CA SER A 20 -14.17 -8.03 17.29
C SER A 20 -13.17 -7.71 16.17
N ARG A 21 -12.40 -8.72 15.74
CA ARG A 21 -11.50 -8.60 14.58
C ARG A 21 -12.31 -8.36 13.30
N GLU A 22 -13.48 -8.99 13.22
CA GLU A 22 -14.44 -8.85 12.13
C GLU A 22 -15.04 -7.45 12.10
N ASP A 23 -15.31 -6.81 13.24
CA ASP A 23 -15.74 -5.40 13.27
C ASP A 23 -14.66 -4.47 12.70
N ALA A 24 -13.39 -4.67 13.09
CA ALA A 24 -12.28 -3.88 12.57
C ALA A 24 -12.09 -4.05 11.05
N TRP A 25 -12.31 -5.26 10.54
CA TRP A 25 -12.35 -5.51 9.10
C TRP A 25 -13.57 -4.92 8.42
N ALA A 26 -14.73 -5.00 9.08
CA ALA A 26 -15.97 -4.47 8.54
C ALA A 26 -15.91 -2.97 8.32
N VAL A 27 -15.28 -2.20 9.23
CA VAL A 27 -15.05 -0.77 9.02
C VAL A 27 -14.22 -0.51 7.76
N ARG A 28 -13.17 -1.28 7.51
CA ARG A 28 -12.34 -1.13 6.29
C ARG A 28 -13.14 -1.43 5.02
N VAL A 29 -13.96 -2.48 5.05
CA VAL A 29 -14.80 -2.86 3.91
C VAL A 29 -15.90 -1.81 3.68
N LEU A 30 -16.51 -1.27 4.73
CA LEU A 30 -17.51 -0.21 4.63
C LEU A 30 -16.91 1.08 4.06
N ASN A 31 -15.71 1.48 4.50
CA ASN A 31 -15.00 2.62 3.93
C ASN A 31 -14.80 2.45 2.41
N LEU A 32 -14.30 1.28 2.00
CA LEU A 32 -14.13 0.96 0.58
C LEU A 32 -15.47 1.00 -0.18
N LEU A 33 -16.53 0.39 0.36
CA LEU A 33 -17.87 0.41 -0.24
C LEU A 33 -18.41 1.81 -0.45
N THR A 34 -18.16 2.74 0.49
CA THR A 34 -18.56 4.14 0.35
C THR A 34 -17.74 4.90 -0.68
N MET A 35 -16.47 4.51 -0.89
CA MET A 35 -15.56 5.15 -1.84
C MET A 35 -15.79 4.71 -3.29
N ILE A 36 -16.26 3.48 -3.53
CA ILE A 36 -16.56 2.96 -4.88
C ILE A 36 -17.45 3.91 -5.71
N PRO A 37 -18.66 4.31 -5.25
CA PRO A 37 -19.53 5.18 -6.05
C PRO A 37 -18.94 6.58 -6.26
N VAL A 38 -18.14 7.09 -5.32
CA VAL A 38 -17.46 8.38 -5.45
C VAL A 38 -16.41 8.30 -6.56
N LEU A 39 -15.60 7.24 -6.55
CA LEU A 39 -14.64 7.00 -7.62
C LEU A 39 -15.34 6.81 -8.99
N GLN A 40 -16.46 6.09 -9.04
CA GLN A 40 -17.24 5.92 -10.28
C GLN A 40 -17.85 7.23 -10.80
N ALA A 41 -18.15 8.18 -9.92
CA ALA A 41 -18.61 9.52 -10.30
C ALA A 41 -17.49 10.38 -10.92
N GLY A 42 -16.24 9.92 -10.85
CA GLY A 42 -15.06 10.63 -11.34
C GLY A 42 -14.38 11.51 -10.28
N ASP A 43 -14.86 11.46 -9.04
CA ASP A 43 -14.28 12.21 -7.93
C ASP A 43 -13.04 11.49 -7.35
N CYS A 44 -12.20 12.24 -6.64
CA CYS A 44 -11.03 11.71 -5.97
C CYS A 44 -11.43 10.96 -4.68
N VAL A 45 -10.74 9.86 -4.40
CA VAL A 45 -10.84 9.14 -3.12
C VAL A 45 -9.49 9.09 -2.44
N ARG A 46 -9.49 9.11 -1.11
CA ARG A 46 -8.27 9.10 -0.29
C ARG A 46 -8.35 8.03 0.77
N GLU A 47 -7.18 7.58 1.25
CA GLU A 47 -7.07 6.53 2.26
C GLU A 47 -7.83 5.26 1.87
N LEU A 48 -7.78 4.89 0.58
CA LEU A 48 -8.56 3.79 0.02
C LEU A 48 -7.98 2.45 0.48
N PRO A 49 -8.73 1.63 1.24
CA PRO A 49 -8.24 0.32 1.68
C PRO A 49 -8.13 -0.64 0.50
N VAL A 50 -7.00 -1.32 0.40
CA VAL A 50 -6.75 -2.37 -0.60
C VAL A 50 -6.29 -3.65 0.07
N PHE A 51 -6.71 -4.79 -0.48
CA PHE A 51 -6.32 -6.10 0.04
C PHE A 51 -6.39 -7.16 -1.06
N GLY A 52 -5.46 -8.11 -1.01
CA GLY A 52 -5.34 -9.14 -2.03
C GLY A 52 -4.30 -10.18 -1.71
N LEU A 53 -4.18 -11.18 -2.58
CA LEU A 53 -3.18 -12.24 -2.46
C LEU A 53 -2.02 -12.01 -3.41
N ILE A 54 -0.80 -12.22 -2.93
CA ILE A 54 0.39 -12.36 -3.77
C ILE A 54 1.21 -13.54 -3.26
N GLU A 55 1.51 -14.50 -4.15
CA GLU A 55 2.37 -15.65 -3.82
C GLU A 55 1.93 -16.43 -2.55
N GLY A 56 0.61 -16.58 -2.38
CA GLY A 56 -0.02 -17.26 -1.26
C GLY A 56 0.00 -16.47 0.06
N VAL A 57 0.36 -15.19 0.04
CA VAL A 57 0.36 -14.31 1.20
C VAL A 57 -0.70 -13.23 1.01
N PHE A 58 -1.54 -13.06 2.03
CA PHE A 58 -2.54 -12.01 2.07
C PHE A 58 -1.93 -10.68 2.49
N LEU A 59 -2.11 -9.67 1.65
CA LEU A 59 -1.62 -8.32 1.87
C LEU A 59 -2.79 -7.37 2.10
N THR A 60 -2.51 -6.36 2.93
CA THR A 60 -3.39 -5.22 3.16
C THR A 60 -2.59 -3.94 2.99
N GLY A 61 -3.17 -2.94 2.35
CA GLY A 61 -2.57 -1.62 2.16
C GLY A 61 -3.64 -0.54 2.19
N VAL A 62 -3.16 0.70 2.14
CA VAL A 62 -4.00 1.88 2.01
C VAL A 62 -3.36 2.75 0.93
N ILE A 63 -4.14 3.10 -0.09
CA ILE A 63 -3.74 4.02 -1.14
C ILE A 63 -4.07 5.44 -0.68
N ASP A 64 -3.06 6.31 -0.61
CA ASP A 64 -3.20 7.69 -0.12
C ASP A 64 -4.25 8.47 -0.92
N GLU A 65 -4.16 8.42 -2.26
CA GLU A 65 -5.09 9.08 -3.18
C GLU A 65 -5.21 8.32 -4.50
N LEU A 66 -6.44 8.24 -5.00
CA LEU A 66 -6.78 7.67 -6.30
C LEU A 66 -7.78 8.59 -7.02
N CYS A 67 -7.44 9.02 -8.24
CA CYS A 67 -8.25 10.00 -8.98
C CYS A 67 -8.11 9.85 -10.50
N TYR A 68 -9.08 10.35 -11.26
CA TYR A 68 -8.95 10.44 -12.71
C TYR A 68 -8.19 11.71 -13.11
N ASN A 69 -7.19 11.57 -13.98
CA ASN A 69 -6.48 12.71 -14.53
C ASN A 69 -7.27 13.36 -15.69
N ILE A 70 -6.76 14.46 -16.23
CA ILE A 70 -7.42 15.21 -17.34
C ILE A 70 -7.61 14.40 -18.64
N LYS A 71 -6.95 13.24 -18.78
CA LYS A 71 -7.10 12.33 -19.92
C LYS A 71 -8.11 11.22 -19.66
N GLY A 72 -8.70 11.17 -18.46
CA GLY A 72 -9.57 10.08 -18.02
C GLY A 72 -8.82 8.82 -17.61
N GLU A 73 -7.51 8.89 -17.37
CA GLU A 73 -6.70 7.77 -16.86
C GLU A 73 -6.78 7.75 -15.34
N LEU A 74 -6.94 6.56 -14.74
CA LEU A 74 -6.97 6.38 -13.29
C LEU A 74 -5.55 6.46 -12.72
N GLU A 75 -5.31 7.39 -11.80
CA GLU A 75 -4.00 7.74 -11.28
C GLU A 75 -3.92 7.52 -9.77
N LEU A 76 -2.96 6.70 -9.35
CA LEU A 76 -2.58 6.54 -7.95
C LEU A 76 -1.53 7.59 -7.59
N ASN A 77 -1.84 8.41 -6.57
CA ASN A 77 -0.96 9.44 -6.05
C ASN A 77 -0.55 9.11 -4.61
N GLU A 78 0.70 8.68 -4.44
CA GLU A 78 1.30 8.41 -3.12
C GLU A 78 2.04 9.65 -2.61
N LEU A 79 1.91 9.96 -1.32
CA LEU A 79 2.62 11.05 -0.67
C LEU A 79 3.70 10.53 0.29
N LYS A 80 4.96 10.92 0.05
CA LYS A 80 6.08 10.64 0.94
C LYS A 80 6.61 11.92 1.58
N THR A 81 6.56 11.99 2.90
CA THR A 81 7.13 13.12 3.65
C THR A 81 8.63 12.92 3.93
N ARG A 82 9.36 14.03 3.92
CA ARG A 82 10.81 14.08 4.15
C ARG A 82 11.14 15.07 5.25
N SER A 83 11.97 14.65 6.20
CA SER A 83 12.50 15.51 7.25
C SER A 83 13.60 16.46 6.79
N ARG A 84 14.28 16.11 5.70
CA ARG A 84 15.26 16.98 5.04
C ARG A 84 14.67 17.44 3.72
N PRO A 85 14.90 18.69 3.29
CA PRO A 85 14.38 19.22 2.03
C PRO A 85 15.20 18.73 0.83
N VAL A 86 15.39 17.43 0.72
CA VAL A 86 16.14 16.77 -0.36
C VAL A 86 15.43 15.49 -0.78
N MET A 87 15.57 15.16 -2.07
CA MET A 87 15.07 13.91 -2.63
C MET A 87 15.63 12.70 -1.87
N PRO A 88 14.84 11.62 -1.71
CA PRO A 88 15.32 10.38 -1.09
C PRO A 88 16.43 9.70 -1.89
N SER A 89 17.17 8.81 -1.23
CA SER A 89 18.18 7.98 -1.90
C SER A 89 17.53 7.03 -2.91
N GLU A 90 18.31 6.54 -3.88
CA GLU A 90 17.84 5.53 -4.84
C GLU A 90 17.30 4.27 -4.15
N ALA A 91 17.90 3.85 -3.03
CA ALA A 91 17.43 2.69 -2.27
C ALA A 91 16.05 2.93 -1.65
N GLN A 92 15.81 4.15 -1.13
CA GLN A 92 14.50 4.55 -0.61
C GLN A 92 13.45 4.62 -1.75
N ARG A 93 13.80 5.24 -2.89
CA ARG A 93 12.94 5.29 -4.08
C ARG A 93 12.58 3.88 -4.58
N ARG A 94 13.54 2.95 -4.64
CA ARG A 94 13.28 1.54 -5.02
C ARG A 94 12.28 0.82 -4.12
N ARG A 95 12.24 1.17 -2.82
CA ARG A 95 11.24 0.65 -1.88
C ARG A 95 9.89 1.28 -2.17
N ASP A 96 9.84 2.61 -2.31
CA ASP A 96 8.60 3.36 -2.51
C ASP A 96 7.94 2.99 -3.85
N HIS A 97 8.73 2.83 -4.92
CA HIS A 97 8.26 2.33 -6.22
C HIS A 97 7.65 0.93 -6.12
N PHE A 98 8.26 0.05 -5.33
CA PHE A 98 7.72 -1.30 -5.15
C PHE A 98 6.41 -1.30 -4.36
N GLN A 99 6.26 -0.40 -3.38
CA GLN A 99 5.02 -0.25 -2.63
C GLN A 99 3.85 0.13 -3.55
N VAL A 100 3.98 1.20 -4.35
CA VAL A 100 2.89 1.63 -5.25
C VAL A 100 2.58 0.60 -6.33
N CYS A 101 3.59 -0.14 -6.80
CA CYS A 101 3.37 -1.26 -7.71
C CYS A 101 2.63 -2.44 -7.03
N LEU A 102 2.89 -2.71 -5.76
CA LEU A 102 2.12 -3.70 -4.99
C LEU A 102 0.67 -3.25 -4.80
N TYR A 103 0.44 -1.96 -4.49
CA TYR A 103 -0.91 -1.39 -4.38
C TYR A 103 -1.68 -1.52 -5.68
N LYS A 104 -1.07 -1.18 -6.82
CA LYS A 104 -1.67 -1.41 -8.13
C LYS A 104 -2.01 -2.88 -8.37
N TYR A 105 -1.07 -3.79 -8.09
CA TYR A 105 -1.28 -5.23 -8.29
C TYR A 105 -2.52 -5.73 -7.52
N ILE A 106 -2.64 -5.37 -6.25
CA ILE A 106 -3.78 -5.82 -5.43
C ILE A 106 -5.08 -5.09 -5.76
N PHE A 107 -5.03 -3.79 -6.08
CA PHE A 107 -6.21 -3.02 -6.50
C PHE A 107 -6.79 -3.57 -7.81
N ASP A 108 -5.95 -3.76 -8.82
CA ASP A 108 -6.39 -4.30 -10.11
C ASP A 108 -7.03 -5.69 -9.93
N ALA A 109 -6.44 -6.54 -9.08
CA ALA A 109 -7.02 -7.85 -8.76
C ALA A 109 -8.38 -7.74 -8.04
N MET A 110 -8.59 -6.73 -7.19
CA MET A 110 -9.88 -6.49 -6.53
C MET A 110 -10.96 -6.14 -7.55
N VAL A 111 -10.71 -5.17 -8.43
CA VAL A 111 -11.71 -4.73 -9.44
C VAL A 111 -11.94 -5.77 -10.52
N GLN A 112 -10.99 -6.68 -10.75
CA GLN A 112 -11.16 -7.86 -11.62
C GLN A 112 -11.95 -9.01 -10.97
N GLY A 113 -12.37 -8.87 -9.71
CA GLY A 113 -13.12 -9.92 -9.00
C GLY A 113 -12.27 -11.13 -8.60
N CYS A 114 -10.94 -10.98 -8.51
CA CYS A 114 -10.08 -12.05 -7.98
C CYS A 114 -10.18 -12.21 -6.46
N LEU A 115 -10.76 -11.22 -5.78
CA LEU A 115 -11.00 -11.26 -4.35
C LEU A 115 -12.32 -11.99 -4.02
N LYS A 116 -12.20 -13.26 -3.63
CA LYS A 116 -13.33 -14.11 -3.22
C LYS A 116 -13.49 -14.13 -1.70
N PRO A 117 -14.70 -14.33 -1.15
CA PRO A 117 -14.93 -14.43 0.30
C PRO A 117 -14.05 -15.48 0.98
N ASP A 118 -13.80 -16.61 0.32
CA ASP A 118 -12.95 -17.71 0.83
C ASP A 118 -11.51 -17.28 1.15
N ILE A 119 -11.02 -16.20 0.53
CA ILE A 119 -9.67 -15.68 0.81
C ILE A 119 -9.59 -15.15 2.24
N PHE A 120 -10.64 -14.46 2.71
CA PHE A 120 -10.68 -13.90 4.06
C PHE A 120 -10.73 -15.00 5.12
N THR A 121 -11.49 -16.07 4.87
CA THR A 121 -11.58 -17.20 5.80
C THR A 121 -10.26 -17.98 5.87
N SER A 122 -9.68 -18.30 4.70
CA SER A 122 -8.49 -19.13 4.61
C SER A 122 -7.18 -18.44 5.03
N HIS A 123 -7.05 -17.13 4.84
CA HIS A 123 -5.79 -16.42 5.10
C HIS A 123 -5.83 -15.47 6.29
N VAL A 124 -7.01 -14.95 6.67
CA VAL A 124 -7.14 -13.96 7.76
C VAL A 124 -7.73 -14.59 9.02
N SER A 125 -8.20 -15.84 8.95
CA SER A 125 -8.84 -16.56 10.07
C SER A 125 -9.98 -15.73 10.68
N LEU A 126 -10.87 -15.21 9.81
CA LEU A 126 -12.09 -14.51 10.18
C LEU A 126 -13.30 -15.42 9.92
N SER A 127 -14.34 -15.32 10.75
CA SER A 127 -15.57 -16.10 10.57
C SER A 127 -16.63 -15.28 9.82
N PRO A 128 -17.11 -15.72 8.65
CA PRO A 128 -18.22 -15.05 7.95
C PRO A 128 -19.50 -15.00 8.80
N GLU A 129 -19.73 -16.01 9.64
CA GLU A 129 -20.91 -16.14 10.48
C GLU A 129 -20.87 -15.21 11.71
N GLN A 130 -19.73 -14.55 11.97
CA GLN A 130 -19.59 -13.63 13.09
C GLN A 130 -20.59 -12.48 12.95
N LEU A 131 -21.39 -12.28 14.00
CA LEU A 131 -22.31 -11.15 14.07
C LEU A 131 -21.52 -9.85 14.25
N LEU A 132 -21.85 -8.85 13.44
CA LEU A 132 -21.27 -7.52 13.57
C LEU A 132 -21.83 -6.79 14.80
N GLY A 133 -20.99 -5.97 15.43
CA GLY A 133 -21.37 -5.09 16.54
C GLY A 133 -22.44 -4.08 16.15
N SER A 134 -23.19 -3.57 17.13
CA SER A 134 -24.27 -2.59 16.90
C SER A 134 -23.78 -1.31 16.23
N GLU A 135 -22.60 -0.81 16.63
CA GLU A 135 -22.00 0.40 16.07
C GLU A 135 -21.66 0.23 14.59
N VAL A 136 -21.07 -0.91 14.21
CA VAL A 136 -20.75 -1.25 12.83
C VAL A 136 -22.02 -1.38 11.98
N LYS A 137 -23.06 -2.03 12.52
CA LYS A 137 -24.37 -2.14 11.85
C LYS A 137 -25.02 -0.79 11.64
N GLN A 138 -24.97 0.10 12.63
CA GLN A 138 -25.50 1.45 12.51
C GLN A 138 -24.70 2.26 11.47
N HIS A 139 -23.37 2.11 11.45
CA HIS A 139 -22.53 2.75 10.44
C HIS A 139 -22.85 2.25 9.03
N ALA A 140 -22.99 0.94 8.84
CA ALA A 140 -23.42 0.34 7.58
C ALA A 140 -24.79 0.87 7.13
N GLN A 141 -25.75 0.97 8.07
CA GLN A 141 -27.08 1.51 7.77
C GLN A 141 -27.04 2.98 7.33
N LYS A 142 -26.18 3.81 7.96
CA LYS A 142 -25.95 5.20 7.52
C LYS A 142 -25.35 5.28 6.12
N ALA A 143 -24.51 4.31 5.75
CA ALA A 143 -23.95 4.17 4.41
C ALA A 143 -24.94 3.53 3.39
N GLY A 144 -26.16 3.19 3.81
CA GLY A 144 -27.19 2.61 2.94
C GLY A 144 -27.18 1.08 2.84
N PHE A 145 -26.40 0.39 3.68
CA PHE A 145 -26.29 -1.06 3.69
C PHE A 145 -27.00 -1.69 4.89
N THR A 146 -27.63 -2.84 4.70
CA THR A 146 -28.20 -3.64 5.80
C THR A 146 -27.39 -4.93 5.93
N VAL A 147 -26.63 -5.05 7.02
CA VAL A 147 -25.76 -6.22 7.28
C VAL A 147 -25.99 -6.75 8.69
N SER A 148 -25.97 -8.07 8.83
CA SER A 148 -26.09 -8.77 10.12
C SER A 148 -24.78 -9.44 10.52
N THR A 149 -24.13 -10.09 9.54
CA THR A 149 -22.89 -10.87 9.70
C THR A 149 -21.74 -10.25 8.91
N PHE A 150 -20.52 -10.69 9.19
CA PHE A 150 -19.35 -10.31 8.38
C PHE A 150 -19.46 -10.87 6.94
N GLY A 151 -20.05 -12.06 6.77
CA GLY A 151 -20.31 -12.68 5.48
C GLY A 151 -21.19 -11.81 4.57
N ASP A 152 -22.27 -11.24 5.11
CA ASP A 152 -23.16 -10.32 4.37
C ASP A 152 -22.35 -9.15 3.76
N LEU A 153 -21.37 -8.65 4.51
CA LEU A 153 -20.54 -7.53 4.09
C LEU A 153 -19.51 -7.94 3.02
N LEU A 154 -18.95 -9.15 3.12
CA LEU A 154 -18.07 -9.69 2.07
C LEU A 154 -18.82 -9.91 0.76
N GLU A 155 -20.06 -10.40 0.81
CA GLU A 155 -20.92 -10.54 -0.36
C GLU A 155 -21.20 -9.17 -0.99
N LEU A 156 -21.59 -8.18 -0.19
CA LEU A 156 -21.79 -6.80 -0.66
C LEU A 156 -20.53 -6.25 -1.33
N LEU A 157 -19.36 -6.46 -0.73
CA LEU A 157 -18.09 -6.03 -1.30
C LEU A 157 -17.84 -6.67 -2.66
N CYS A 158 -17.96 -7.99 -2.76
CA CYS A 158 -17.75 -8.71 -4.01
C CYS A 158 -18.73 -8.24 -5.10
N LEU A 159 -20.01 -8.03 -4.75
CA LEU A 159 -21.01 -7.51 -5.68
C LEU A 159 -20.66 -6.10 -6.17
N ASN A 160 -20.37 -5.17 -5.25
CA ASN A 160 -20.07 -3.79 -5.63
C ASN A 160 -18.80 -3.68 -6.48
N LEU A 161 -17.75 -4.45 -6.18
CA LEU A 161 -16.55 -4.47 -7.03
C LEU A 161 -16.84 -5.10 -8.40
N THR A 162 -17.55 -6.24 -8.46
CA THR A 162 -17.84 -6.96 -9.71
C THR A 162 -18.70 -6.13 -10.67
N PHE A 163 -19.63 -5.34 -10.13
CA PHE A 163 -20.53 -4.49 -10.91
C PHE A 163 -20.06 -3.03 -10.97
N SER A 164 -18.87 -2.73 -10.47
CA SER A 164 -18.27 -1.41 -10.65
C SER A 164 -17.65 -1.30 -12.04
N ASP A 165 -17.78 -0.13 -12.66
CA ASP A 165 -17.11 0.23 -13.91
C ASP A 165 -15.71 0.84 -13.66
N ILE A 166 -15.09 0.51 -12.52
CA ILE A 166 -13.79 1.06 -12.14
C ILE A 166 -12.69 0.37 -12.97
N PRO A 167 -11.88 1.12 -13.74
CA PRO A 167 -10.80 0.55 -14.53
C PRO A 167 -9.59 0.18 -13.65
N HIS A 168 -8.60 -0.47 -14.25
CA HIS A 168 -7.29 -0.63 -13.63
C HIS A 168 -6.59 0.72 -13.45
N ILE A 169 -5.62 0.78 -12.55
CA ILE A 169 -4.81 1.99 -12.37
C ILE A 169 -3.89 2.19 -13.58
N ASP A 170 -3.99 3.29 -14.29
CA ASP A 170 -3.16 3.57 -15.47
C ASP A 170 -1.80 4.16 -15.08
N CYS A 171 -1.80 5.09 -14.11
CA CYS A 171 -0.63 5.89 -13.75
C CYS A 171 -0.27 5.73 -12.26
N LEU A 172 1.03 5.60 -11.98
CA LEU A 172 1.56 5.56 -10.62
C LEU A 172 2.47 6.77 -10.38
N LYS A 173 2.11 7.60 -9.41
CA LYS A 173 2.89 8.77 -9.01
C LYS A 173 3.27 8.72 -7.54
N ILE A 174 4.48 9.19 -7.24
CA ILE A 174 4.93 9.41 -5.87
C ILE A 174 5.40 10.85 -5.76
N ASN A 175 4.77 11.61 -4.87
CA ASN A 175 5.16 12.98 -4.54
C ASN A 175 5.99 12.99 -3.26
N TYR A 176 7.16 13.61 -3.30
CA TYR A 176 7.99 13.78 -2.12
C TYR A 176 7.88 15.20 -1.60
N ASN A 177 7.31 15.38 -0.40
CA ASN A 177 7.13 16.71 0.21
C ASN A 177 8.03 16.88 1.43
N HIS A 178 8.56 18.09 1.63
CA HIS A 178 9.21 18.43 2.88
C HIS A 178 8.17 18.61 3.99
N GLN A 179 8.31 17.90 5.10
CA GLN A 179 7.28 17.79 6.13
C GLN A 179 6.91 19.13 6.79
N GLU A 180 7.87 20.04 6.98
CA GLU A 180 7.62 21.30 7.70
C GLU A 180 7.07 22.40 6.78
N SER A 181 7.62 22.50 5.57
CA SER A 181 7.23 23.56 4.63
C SER A 181 6.14 23.14 3.64
N ASN A 182 5.80 21.85 3.62
CA ASN A 182 4.92 21.21 2.63
C ASN A 182 5.31 21.49 1.17
N ILE A 183 6.59 21.81 0.93
CA ILE A 183 7.10 22.09 -0.41
C ILE A 183 7.35 20.75 -1.12
N LEU A 184 6.85 20.64 -2.35
CA LEU A 184 7.15 19.53 -3.25
C LEU A 184 8.63 19.54 -3.63
N LEU A 185 9.35 18.47 -3.25
CA LEU A 185 10.75 18.24 -3.57
C LEU A 185 10.92 17.61 -4.96
N GLY A 186 9.96 16.78 -5.36
CA GLY A 186 9.95 16.14 -6.66
C GLY A 186 8.85 15.09 -6.77
N THR A 187 8.60 14.65 -8.00
CA THR A 187 7.61 13.63 -8.34
C THR A 187 8.25 12.53 -9.16
N ASP A 188 8.03 11.28 -8.78
CA ASP A 188 8.38 10.11 -9.57
C ASP A 188 7.15 9.58 -10.31
N ILE A 189 7.32 9.27 -11.59
CA ILE A 189 6.37 8.44 -12.35
C ILE A 189 6.91 7.02 -12.36
N VAL A 190 6.14 6.06 -11.88
CA VAL A 190 6.60 4.67 -11.70
C VAL A 190 6.06 3.80 -12.83
N LEU A 191 6.96 3.07 -13.49
CA LEU A 191 6.59 2.08 -14.50
C LEU A 191 6.14 0.78 -13.83
N TYR A 192 4.97 0.29 -14.23
CA TYR A 192 4.42 -0.96 -13.73
C TYR A 192 4.67 -2.11 -14.69
N GLU A 193 5.23 -3.20 -14.17
CA GLU A 193 5.38 -4.48 -14.87
C GLU A 193 5.04 -5.61 -13.89
N GLU A 194 3.87 -6.24 -14.05
CA GLU A 194 3.36 -7.25 -13.12
C GLU A 194 4.39 -8.35 -12.82
N LYS A 195 5.06 -8.86 -13.86
CA LYS A 195 6.09 -9.91 -13.72
C LYS A 195 7.20 -9.50 -12.75
N LYS A 196 7.69 -8.25 -12.84
CA LYS A 196 8.73 -7.73 -11.93
C LYS A 196 8.22 -7.58 -10.50
N VAL A 197 6.96 -7.18 -10.32
CA VAL A 197 6.34 -7.09 -8.99
C VAL A 197 6.29 -8.47 -8.35
N ARG A 198 5.81 -9.47 -9.09
CA ARG A 198 5.72 -10.85 -8.60
C ARG A 198 7.08 -11.46 -8.30
N GLU A 199 8.06 -11.31 -9.19
CA GLU A 199 9.44 -11.78 -8.96
C GLU A 199 10.05 -11.16 -7.69
N LYS A 200 9.85 -9.85 -7.50
CA LYS A 200 10.36 -9.14 -6.31
C LYS A 200 9.61 -9.55 -5.04
N ALA A 201 8.31 -9.77 -5.10
CA ALA A 201 7.52 -10.31 -4.00
C ALA A 201 7.97 -11.72 -3.62
N GLN A 202 8.15 -12.61 -4.60
CA GLN A 202 8.70 -13.97 -4.38
C GLN A 202 10.06 -13.92 -3.69
N TYR A 203 10.97 -13.06 -4.17
CA TYR A 203 12.30 -12.91 -3.57
C TYR A 203 12.26 -12.48 -2.10
N TYR A 204 11.39 -11.52 -1.73
CA TYR A 204 11.26 -11.09 -0.35
C TYR A 204 10.55 -12.13 0.52
N LEU A 205 9.49 -12.75 0.00
CA LEU A 205 8.75 -13.79 0.72
C LEU A 205 9.56 -15.07 0.92
N ALA A 206 10.48 -15.40 0.01
CA ALA A 206 11.39 -16.54 0.17
C ALA A 206 12.21 -16.42 1.46
N TYR A 207 12.61 -15.21 1.87
CA TYR A 207 13.27 -15.01 3.15
C TYR A 207 12.34 -15.33 4.33
N TRP A 208 11.14 -14.74 4.33
CA TRP A 208 10.16 -14.96 5.40
C TRP A 208 9.65 -16.41 5.49
N LYS A 209 9.67 -17.14 4.37
CA LYS A 209 9.32 -18.57 4.30
C LYS A 209 10.50 -19.51 4.64
N GLY A 210 11.68 -18.98 4.96
CA GLY A 210 12.88 -19.78 5.24
C GLY A 210 13.47 -20.48 4.00
N GLN A 211 13.10 -20.03 2.81
CA GLN A 211 13.56 -20.55 1.51
C GLN A 211 14.79 -19.80 0.97
N ARG A 212 15.19 -18.71 1.63
CA ARG A 212 16.34 -17.89 1.27
C ARG A 212 17.01 -17.35 2.53
N GLU A 213 18.34 -17.33 2.53
CA GLU A 213 19.14 -16.70 3.59
C GLU A 213 18.98 -15.18 3.63
N ALA A 214 19.26 -14.59 4.81
CA ALA A 214 19.31 -13.14 4.96
C ALA A 214 20.37 -12.55 4.02
N GLN A 215 20.02 -11.46 3.34
CA GLN A 215 20.98 -10.68 2.55
C GLN A 215 21.23 -9.35 3.25
N GLY A 216 22.51 -8.98 3.39
CA GLY A 216 22.87 -7.68 3.92
C GLY A 216 22.42 -6.53 3.02
N VAL A 217 22.29 -5.36 3.63
CA VAL A 217 21.85 -4.13 2.93
C VAL A 217 22.86 -3.69 1.86
N ASP A 218 22.39 -2.86 0.93
CA ASP A 218 23.29 -2.14 0.03
C ASP A 218 24.25 -1.27 0.85
N ILE A 219 25.45 -1.00 0.32
CA ILE A 219 26.52 -0.29 1.05
C ILE A 219 26.05 1.10 1.50
N GLU A 220 25.27 1.78 0.65
CA GLU A 220 24.71 3.10 0.92
C GLU A 220 23.70 3.09 2.07
N GLU A 221 23.11 1.93 2.38
CA GLU A 221 22.14 1.73 3.44
C GLU A 221 22.76 1.08 4.69
N ALA A 222 24.09 0.90 4.72
CA ALA A 222 24.82 0.32 5.86
C ALA A 222 24.68 1.12 7.16
N TRP A 223 24.24 2.38 7.09
CA TRP A 223 23.87 3.17 8.26
C TRP A 223 22.79 2.49 9.12
N LYS A 224 21.91 1.67 8.51
CA LYS A 224 20.91 0.86 9.24
C LYS A 224 21.56 -0.13 10.22
N CYS A 225 22.78 -0.58 9.94
CA CYS A 225 23.51 -1.47 10.85
C CYS A 225 23.86 -0.81 12.19
N GLN A 226 23.82 0.53 12.29
CA GLN A 226 24.05 1.26 13.55
C GLN A 226 22.94 1.04 14.58
N PHE A 227 21.77 0.60 14.12
CA PHE A 227 20.59 0.36 14.95
C PHE A 227 20.17 -1.12 14.94
N CYS A 228 21.04 -2.02 14.47
CA CYS A 228 20.74 -3.44 14.35
C CYS A 228 21.19 -4.19 15.61
N ASP A 229 20.25 -4.85 16.28
CA ASP A 229 20.52 -5.62 17.51
C ASP A 229 21.48 -6.80 17.27
N TYR A 230 21.57 -7.28 16.02
CA TYR A 230 22.42 -8.41 15.62
C TYR A 230 23.75 -7.95 15.04
N SER A 231 24.09 -6.66 15.15
CA SER A 231 25.21 -6.08 14.44
C SER A 231 26.58 -6.66 14.83
N GLU A 232 26.73 -7.17 16.06
CA GLU A 232 27.95 -7.81 16.57
C GLU A 232 28.18 -9.21 15.98
N ILE A 233 27.11 -9.94 15.65
CA ILE A 233 27.17 -11.31 15.13
C ILE A 233 26.85 -11.38 13.61
N CYS A 234 26.78 -10.22 12.94
CA CYS A 234 26.38 -10.15 11.54
C CYS A 234 27.51 -10.54 10.59
N ASP A 235 27.41 -11.70 9.95
CA ASP A 235 28.41 -12.20 9.00
C ASP A 235 28.64 -11.27 7.80
N TRP A 236 27.59 -10.57 7.35
CA TRP A 236 27.73 -9.56 6.28
C TRP A 236 28.65 -8.41 6.70
N ARG A 237 28.54 -7.91 7.94
CA ARG A 237 29.43 -6.85 8.46
C ARG A 237 30.87 -7.35 8.59
N ARG A 238 31.06 -8.57 9.10
CA ARG A 238 32.38 -9.20 9.22
C ARG A 238 33.06 -9.36 7.87
N THR A 239 32.37 -9.97 6.91
CA THR A 239 32.88 -10.19 5.56
C THR A 239 33.25 -8.87 4.87
N ARG A 240 32.44 -7.81 5.07
CA ARG A 240 32.73 -6.48 4.52
C ARG A 240 33.91 -5.79 5.20
N ALA A 241 34.11 -5.97 6.50
CA ALA A 241 35.28 -5.46 7.22
C ALA A 241 36.59 -6.13 6.76
N GLU A 242 36.51 -7.39 6.33
CA GLU A 242 37.65 -8.17 5.82
C GLU A 242 37.95 -7.88 4.33
N MET A 243 37.03 -7.28 3.58
CA MET A 243 37.25 -6.88 2.19
C MET A 243 38.16 -5.65 2.09
N PRO A 244 39.29 -5.69 1.36
CA PRO A 244 40.13 -4.51 1.14
C PRO A 244 39.34 -3.40 0.43
N LEU A 245 39.40 -2.18 0.98
CA LEU A 245 38.91 -0.97 0.31
C LEU A 245 39.57 -0.84 -1.06
N GLN A 246 38.90 -1.24 -2.14
CA GLN A 246 39.28 -0.81 -3.48
C GLN A 246 39.01 0.69 -3.57
N ARG A 247 40.04 1.48 -3.26
CA ARG A 247 40.08 2.91 -3.58
C ARG A 247 40.18 3.06 -5.10
N SER A 248 39.07 2.99 -5.81
CA SER A 248 38.98 3.42 -7.21
C SER A 248 38.55 4.88 -7.27
N GLY A 249 39.55 5.77 -7.33
CA GLY A 249 39.37 7.16 -7.74
C GLY A 249 40.72 7.69 -8.22
N PRO A 250 40.86 8.12 -9.49
CA PRO A 250 42.14 8.65 -9.97
C PRO A 250 42.45 9.94 -9.21
N LYS A 251 43.66 9.99 -8.62
CA LYS A 251 44.23 11.24 -8.11
C LYS A 251 44.31 12.21 -9.29
N LYS A 252 43.52 13.28 -9.25
CA LYS A 252 43.78 14.46 -10.10
C LYS A 252 45.15 15.01 -9.70
N THR A 253 46.15 14.72 -10.51
CA THR A 253 47.41 15.46 -10.51
C THR A 253 47.15 16.88 -11.01
N LYS A 254 47.85 17.82 -10.37
CA LYS A 254 47.80 19.27 -10.57
C LYS A 254 47.86 19.71 -12.03
#